data_AF-A0A5S9M7F5-F1
#
_entry.id   AF-A0A5S9M7F5-F1
#
_cell.length_a   1.000
_cell.length_b   1.000
_cell.length_c   1.000
_cell.angle_alpha   90.00
_cell.angle_beta   90.00
_cell.angle_gamma   90.00
#
_symmetry.space_group_name_H-M   'P 1'
#
loop_
_entity.id
_entity.type
_entity.pdbx_description
1 polymer ?
#
loop_
_entity_poly.entity_id
_entity_poly.type
_entity_poly.pdbx_seq_one_letter_code
_entity_poly.pdbx_strand_id
1 'polypeptide(L)'
;MTKYEVYPDVGVKVSKIVNLSDDLALALAAKDIRIEAPIPGKSAIGIEVPNAEIAMVSLKEVLESKQNDRPNAKLLIGLGRNISGEAVLAEMNKMPHLLGAGSTGSGKSVCINGIITSILMRAKPHEVKKMMMIDPKMVELNVYNGIPHLLAPVVTDPKKASQALKKK
;
A
#
# COMPACT_ATOMS: atom_id res chain seq x y z
N MET A 1 -13.19 3.44 6.36
CA MET A 1 -13.70 4.79 6.03
C MET A 1 -15.00 4.61 5.28
N THR A 2 -15.92 5.55 5.44
CA THR A 2 -17.23 5.56 4.77
C THR A 2 -17.26 6.76 3.83
N LYS A 3 -17.68 6.53 2.57
CA LYS A 3 -17.77 7.57 1.56
C LYS A 3 -19.23 8.01 1.41
N TYR A 4 -19.47 9.30 1.62
CA TYR A 4 -20.77 9.94 1.41
C TYR A 4 -20.75 10.72 0.10
N GLU A 5 -21.76 10.51 -0.74
CA GLU A 5 -21.97 11.30 -1.95
C GLU A 5 -22.91 12.46 -1.63
N VAL A 6 -22.41 13.69 -1.77
CA VAL A 6 -23.16 14.91 -1.50
C VAL A 6 -23.37 15.66 -2.80
N TYR A 7 -24.62 16.03 -3.07
CA TYR A 7 -24.99 16.83 -4.22
C TYR A 7 -25.10 18.29 -3.79
N PRO A 8 -24.16 19.18 -4.20
CA PRO A 8 -24.25 20.58 -3.85
C PRO A 8 -25.41 21.24 -4.57
N ASP A 9 -26.13 22.13 -3.87
CA ASP A 9 -27.17 22.93 -4.47
C ASP A 9 -26.61 23.89 -5.54
N VAL A 10 -27.49 24.29 -6.46
CA VAL A 10 -27.17 25.22 -7.55
C VAL A 10 -26.62 26.53 -6.97
N GLY A 11 -25.40 26.90 -7.38
CA GLY A 11 -24.73 28.13 -6.93
C GLY A 11 -23.74 27.94 -5.76
N VAL A 12 -23.70 26.76 -5.14
CA VAL A 12 -22.68 26.45 -4.11
C VAL A 12 -21.35 26.15 -4.80
N LYS A 13 -20.34 26.97 -4.54
CA LYS A 13 -18.98 26.73 -5.04
C LYS A 13 -18.35 25.56 -4.29
N VAL A 14 -17.87 24.57 -5.02
CA VAL A 14 -17.14 23.40 -4.48
C VAL A 14 -15.98 23.81 -3.57
N SER A 15 -15.27 24.90 -3.92
CA SER A 15 -14.16 25.42 -3.11
C SER A 15 -14.58 25.85 -1.69
N LYS A 16 -15.82 26.32 -1.49
CA LYS A 16 -16.33 26.64 -0.16
C LYS A 16 -16.44 25.39 0.70
N ILE A 17 -16.89 24.27 0.13
CA ILE A 17 -17.03 23.00 0.84
C ILE A 17 -15.66 22.43 1.19
N VAL A 18 -14.71 22.47 0.25
CA VAL A 18 -13.33 22.00 0.48
C VAL A 18 -12.66 22.81 1.59
N ASN A 19 -12.88 24.13 1.65
CA ASN A 19 -12.32 24.99 2.69
C ASN A 19 -12.92 24.76 4.09
N LEU A 20 -14.09 24.11 4.18
CA LEU A 20 -14.73 23.77 5.46
C LEU A 20 -14.33 22.37 5.94
N SER A 21 -13.29 21.75 5.39
CA SER A 21 -12.85 20.40 5.77
C SER A 21 -12.63 20.25 7.27
N ASP A 22 -11.97 21.24 7.88
CA ASP A 22 -11.58 21.20 9.29
C ASP A 22 -12.80 21.38 10.20
N ASP A 23 -13.70 22.31 9.84
CA ASP A 23 -14.96 22.53 10.55
C ASP A 23 -15.88 21.31 10.47
N LEU A 24 -15.93 20.65 9.30
CA LEU A 24 -16.69 19.42 9.10
C LEU A 24 -16.07 18.25 9.89
N ALA A 25 -14.74 18.13 9.92
CA ALA A 25 -14.06 17.13 10.74
C ALA A 25 -14.38 17.31 12.23
N LEU A 26 -14.36 18.56 12.70
CA LEU A 26 -14.74 18.92 14.07
C LEU A 26 -16.20 18.57 14.37
N ALA A 27 -17.14 18.95 13.49
CA ALA A 27 -18.56 18.69 13.66
C ALA A 27 -18.88 17.17 13.67
N LEU A 28 -18.13 16.37 12.92
CA LEU A 28 -18.26 14.92 12.86
C LEU A 28 -17.48 14.18 13.95
N ALA A 29 -16.75 14.91 14.82
CA ALA A 29 -15.80 14.34 15.78
C ALA A 29 -14.81 13.35 15.13
N ALA A 30 -14.47 13.60 13.86
CA ALA A 30 -13.53 12.80 13.10
C ALA A 30 -12.12 13.37 13.22
N LYS A 31 -11.11 12.49 13.24
CA LYS A 31 -9.70 12.89 13.31
C LYS A 31 -9.26 13.71 12.09
N ASP A 32 -9.75 13.33 10.92
CA ASP A 32 -9.49 13.97 9.63
C ASP A 32 -10.57 13.53 8.65
N ILE A 33 -10.89 14.35 7.64
CA ILE A 33 -11.82 13.99 6.56
C ILE A 33 -11.19 14.26 5.21
N ARG A 34 -11.48 13.42 4.21
CA ARG A 34 -10.97 13.60 2.85
C ARG A 34 -12.10 13.95 1.91
N ILE A 35 -11.99 15.09 1.24
CA ILE A 35 -12.98 15.57 0.28
C ILE A 35 -12.45 15.34 -1.14
N GLU A 36 -13.18 14.55 -1.91
CA GLU A 36 -12.97 14.33 -3.34
C GLU A 36 -13.99 15.14 -4.13
N ALA A 37 -13.54 16.18 -4.83
CA ALA A 37 -14.43 17.05 -5.58
C ALA A 37 -13.82 17.53 -6.90
N PRO A 38 -14.51 17.36 -8.05
CA PRO A 38 -15.71 16.54 -8.29
C PRO A 38 -15.40 15.04 -8.39
N ILE A 39 -16.37 14.17 -8.10
CA ILE A 39 -16.24 12.73 -8.37
C ILE A 39 -16.21 12.52 -9.90
N PRO A 40 -15.22 11.81 -10.46
CA PRO A 40 -15.18 11.50 -11.89
C PRO A 40 -16.47 10.86 -12.38
N GLY A 41 -17.12 11.50 -13.37
CA GLY A 41 -18.37 10.98 -13.97
C GLY A 41 -19.66 11.27 -13.18
N LYS A 42 -19.61 12.01 -12.07
CA LYS A 42 -20.80 12.42 -11.30
C LYS A 42 -20.75 13.91 -10.94
N SER A 43 -21.90 14.58 -10.93
CA SER A 43 -22.06 15.95 -10.40
C SER A 43 -22.19 15.97 -8.86
N ALA A 44 -21.32 15.22 -8.18
CA ALA A 44 -21.34 15.03 -6.74
C ALA A 44 -19.95 15.21 -6.13
N ILE A 45 -19.93 15.49 -4.83
CA ILE A 45 -18.75 15.58 -3.99
C ILE A 45 -18.68 14.33 -3.12
N GLY A 46 -17.53 13.68 -3.06
CA GLY A 46 -17.28 12.55 -2.17
C GLY A 46 -16.66 13.04 -0.87
N ILE A 47 -17.30 12.75 0.27
CA ILE A 47 -16.73 13.01 1.59
C ILE A 47 -16.39 11.67 2.23
N GLU A 48 -15.11 11.40 2.43
CA GLU A 48 -14.60 10.21 3.11
C GLU A 48 -14.39 10.50 4.59
N VAL A 49 -15.17 9.82 5.44
CA VAL A 49 -15.12 9.96 6.90
C VAL A 49 -14.49 8.69 7.50
N PRO A 50 -13.52 8.80 8.43
CA PRO A 50 -12.96 7.65 9.13
C PRO A 50 -14.06 6.96 9.95
N ASN A 51 -14.00 5.63 10.03
CA ASN A 51 -14.94 4.88 10.85
C ASN A 51 -14.51 4.98 12.32
N ALA A 52 -15.48 5.00 13.24
CA ALA A 52 -15.22 5.00 14.68
C ALA A 52 -14.42 3.75 15.11
N GLU A 53 -14.76 2.59 14.54
CA GLU A 53 -14.01 1.35 14.70
C GLU A 53 -13.20 1.04 13.42
N ILE A 54 -11.89 0.90 13.58
CA ILE A 54 -10.98 0.55 12.49
C ILE A 54 -10.90 -0.98 12.40
N ALA A 55 -11.43 -1.54 11.32
CA ALA A 55 -11.24 -2.96 11.02
C ALA A 55 -9.78 -3.20 10.58
N MET A 56 -9.08 -4.06 11.32
CA MET A 56 -7.71 -4.46 10.96
C MET A 56 -7.74 -5.34 9.71
N VAL A 57 -6.93 -5.00 8.71
CA VAL A 57 -6.78 -5.81 7.50
C VAL A 57 -5.56 -6.71 7.65
N SER A 58 -5.79 -8.02 7.78
CA SER A 58 -4.69 -8.99 7.84
C SER A 58 -4.18 -9.35 6.45
N LEU A 59 -2.87 -9.59 6.32
CA LEU A 59 -2.28 -10.05 5.05
C LEU A 59 -2.88 -11.40 4.63
N LYS A 60 -3.18 -12.27 5.61
CA LYS A 60 -3.79 -13.58 5.39
C LYS A 60 -5.11 -13.46 4.62
N GLU A 61 -6.02 -12.60 5.06
CA GLU A 61 -7.31 -12.40 4.39
C GLU A 61 -7.16 -11.91 2.94
N VAL A 62 -6.18 -11.03 2.69
CA VAL A 62 -5.91 -10.53 1.34
C VAL A 62 -5.37 -11.66 0.46
N LEU A 63 -4.51 -12.51 1.00
CA LEU A 63 -3.94 -13.66 0.29
C LEU A 63 -4.93 -14.84 0.13
N GLU A 64 -5.91 -15.00 1.01
CA GLU A 64 -6.97 -16.01 0.89
C GLU A 64 -8.15 -15.53 0.03
N SER A 65 -8.12 -14.29 -0.44
CA SER A 65 -9.17 -13.73 -1.28
C SER A 65 -9.31 -14.47 -2.62
N LYS A 66 -10.54 -14.53 -3.16
CA LYS A 66 -10.82 -15.15 -4.48
C LYS A 66 -10.03 -14.47 -5.60
N GLN A 67 -9.78 -13.17 -5.47
CA GLN A 67 -8.96 -12.39 -6.41
C GLN A 67 -7.53 -12.94 -6.52
N ASN A 68 -7.07 -13.68 -5.50
CA ASN A 68 -5.74 -14.26 -5.43
C ASN A 68 -5.61 -15.62 -6.13
N ASP A 69 -6.68 -16.14 -6.75
CA ASP A 69 -6.72 -17.42 -7.48
C ASP A 69 -5.99 -17.35 -8.84
N ARG A 70 -4.70 -17.04 -8.78
CA ARG A 70 -3.78 -16.91 -9.91
C ARG A 70 -2.44 -17.54 -9.54
N PRO A 71 -2.33 -18.87 -9.55
CA PRO A 71 -1.12 -19.59 -9.11
C PRO A 71 0.09 -19.33 -10.02
N ASN A 72 -0.15 -18.98 -11.29
CA ASN A 72 0.90 -18.67 -12.26
C ASN A 72 1.49 -17.26 -12.08
N ALA A 73 0.82 -16.36 -11.36
CA ALA A 73 1.31 -15.02 -11.08
C ALA A 73 2.27 -15.02 -9.87
N LYS A 74 3.53 -15.38 -10.12
CA LYS A 74 4.58 -15.55 -9.09
C LYS A 74 5.01 -14.25 -8.41
N LEU A 75 4.81 -13.12 -9.09
CA LEU A 75 5.12 -11.77 -8.58
C LEU A 75 3.84 -10.99 -8.19
N LEU A 76 2.77 -11.71 -7.85
CA LEU A 76 1.55 -11.12 -7.33
C LEU A 76 1.73 -10.77 -5.84
N ILE A 77 1.47 -9.52 -5.49
CA ILE A 77 1.65 -8.95 -4.16
C ILE A 77 0.31 -8.45 -3.62
N GLY A 78 0.04 -8.71 -2.34
CA GLY A 78 -1.13 -8.19 -1.65
C GLY A 78 -0.85 -6.81 -1.06
N LEU A 79 -1.68 -5.83 -1.40
CA LEU A 79 -1.52 -4.45 -0.90
C LEU A 79 -2.46 -4.15 0.28
N GLY A 80 -3.64 -4.77 0.32
CA GLY A 80 -4.62 -4.52 1.36
C GLY A 80 -6.05 -4.67 0.85
N ARG A 81 -6.96 -3.86 1.38
CA ARG A 81 -8.34 -3.75 0.93
C ARG A 81 -8.65 -2.34 0.46
N ASN A 82 -9.55 -2.22 -0.51
CA ASN A 82 -10.08 -0.92 -0.93
C ASN A 82 -11.17 -0.42 0.06
N ILE A 83 -11.73 0.76 -0.22
CA ILE A 83 -12.82 1.36 0.57
C ILE A 83 -14.09 0.49 0.62
N SER A 84 -14.30 -0.37 -0.39
CA SER A 84 -15.41 -1.31 -0.49
C SER A 84 -15.13 -2.64 0.25
N GLY A 85 -13.95 -2.79 0.84
CA GLY A 85 -13.53 -4.00 1.56
C GLY A 85 -13.03 -5.13 0.65
N GLU A 86 -12.89 -4.92 -0.65
CA GLU A 86 -12.37 -5.91 -1.59
C GLU A 86 -10.85 -5.98 -1.52
N ALA A 87 -10.29 -7.18 -1.65
CA ALA A 87 -8.85 -7.38 -1.66
C ALA A 87 -8.20 -6.76 -2.89
N VAL A 88 -7.14 -5.97 -2.66
CA VAL A 88 -6.34 -5.32 -3.69
C VAL A 88 -5.03 -6.07 -3.84
N LEU A 89 -4.85 -6.64 -5.03
CA LEU A 89 -3.65 -7.36 -5.44
C LEU A 89 -3.02 -6.63 -6.63
N ALA A 90 -1.69 -6.63 -6.68
CA ALA A 90 -0.94 -6.03 -7.76
C ALA A 90 0.12 -6.99 -8.27
N GLU A 91 0.38 -7.01 -9.57
CA GLU A 91 1.47 -7.82 -10.13
C GLU A 91 2.71 -6.95 -10.38
N MET A 92 3.84 -7.30 -9.77
CA MET A 92 5.07 -6.51 -9.87
C MET A 92 5.73 -6.62 -11.27
N ASN A 93 5.42 -7.64 -12.06
CA ASN A 93 5.85 -7.73 -13.47
C ASN A 93 5.22 -6.62 -14.36
N LYS A 94 3.99 -6.19 -14.06
CA LYS A 94 3.30 -5.11 -14.79
C LYS A 94 3.77 -3.72 -14.36
N MET A 95 4.32 -3.62 -13.15
CA MET A 95 4.94 -2.42 -12.60
C MET A 95 6.42 -2.68 -12.33
N PRO A 96 7.29 -2.61 -13.37
CA PRO A 96 8.66 -3.11 -13.30
C PRO A 96 9.49 -2.47 -12.19
N HIS A 97 9.10 -1.27 -11.74
CA HIS A 97 9.67 -0.58 -10.59
C HIS A 97 8.55 0.02 -9.73
N LEU A 98 8.74 0.00 -8.40
CA LEU A 98 7.81 0.55 -7.42
C LEU A 98 8.57 1.48 -6.47
N LEU A 99 8.00 2.66 -6.20
CA LEU A 99 8.51 3.61 -5.22
C LEU A 99 7.60 3.62 -3.99
N GLY A 100 8.14 3.25 -2.83
CA GLY A 100 7.44 3.33 -1.54
C GLY A 100 7.96 4.49 -0.70
N ALA A 101 7.13 5.53 -0.53
CA ALA A 101 7.42 6.68 0.33
C ALA A 101 6.38 6.79 1.46
N GLY A 102 6.81 7.27 2.62
CA GLY A 102 5.93 7.46 3.79
C GLY A 102 6.73 7.95 5.00
N SER A 103 6.07 8.68 5.90
CA SER A 103 6.64 9.14 7.17
C SER A 103 6.76 8.00 8.19
N THR A 104 7.53 8.20 9.27
CA THR A 104 7.59 7.23 10.37
C THR A 104 6.20 6.99 10.93
N GLY A 105 5.81 5.72 11.11
CA GLY A 105 4.47 5.35 11.59
C GLY A 105 3.37 5.28 10.53
N SER A 106 3.65 5.64 9.27
CA SER A 106 2.67 5.53 8.16
C SER A 106 2.42 4.10 7.67
N GLY A 107 3.16 3.10 8.18
CA GLY A 107 3.04 1.71 7.76
C GLY A 107 3.93 1.31 6.58
N LYS A 108 4.88 2.14 6.14
CA LYS A 108 5.84 1.81 5.06
C LYS A 108 6.55 0.46 5.28
N SER A 109 7.08 0.22 6.49
CA SER A 109 7.81 -1.01 6.80
C SER A 109 6.91 -2.24 6.77
N VAL A 110 5.69 -2.12 7.30
CA VAL A 110 4.65 -3.17 7.24
C VAL A 110 4.30 -3.50 5.80
N CYS A 111 4.15 -2.48 4.95
CA CYS A 111 3.88 -2.67 3.52
C CYS A 111 5.02 -3.43 2.82
N ILE A 112 6.28 -3.06 3.06
CA ILE A 112 7.44 -3.76 2.48
C ILE A 112 7.48 -5.23 2.91
N ASN A 113 7.25 -5.50 4.20
CA ASN A 113 7.18 -6.87 4.71
C ASN A 113 6.01 -7.67 4.11
N GLY A 114 4.87 -7.01 3.89
CA GLY A 114 3.72 -7.60 3.19
C GLY A 114 4.05 -7.99 1.74
N ILE A 115 4.79 -7.14 1.02
CA ILE A 115 5.25 -7.41 -0.34
C ILE A 115 6.20 -8.61 -0.36
N ILE A 116 7.24 -8.60 0.50
CA ILE A 116 8.22 -9.70 0.57
C ILE A 116 7.53 -11.01 0.91
N THR A 117 6.69 -11.01 1.94
CA THR A 117 5.97 -12.20 2.41
C THR A 117 5.02 -12.73 1.32
N SER A 118 4.33 -11.86 0.59
CA SER A 118 3.47 -12.26 -0.54
C SER A 118 4.24 -13.04 -1.61
N ILE A 119 5.48 -12.63 -1.91
CA ILE A 119 6.33 -13.32 -2.88
C ILE A 119 6.83 -14.64 -2.30
N LEU A 120 7.29 -14.66 -1.04
CA LEU A 120 7.81 -15.87 -0.39
C LEU A 120 6.76 -16.97 -0.26
N MET A 121 5.49 -16.61 -0.03
CA MET A 121 4.38 -17.57 0.06
C MET A 121 4.00 -18.19 -1.29
N ARG A 122 4.45 -17.61 -2.42
CA ARG A 122 4.02 -18.00 -3.77
C ARG A 122 5.13 -18.59 -4.63
N ALA A 123 6.35 -18.08 -4.47
CA ALA A 123 7.47 -18.40 -5.32
C ALA A 123 8.45 -19.35 -4.63
N LYS A 124 8.84 -20.40 -5.35
CA LYS A 124 9.98 -21.21 -4.94
C LYS A 124 11.29 -20.44 -5.23
N PRO A 125 12.41 -20.74 -4.52
CA PRO A 125 13.69 -20.04 -4.70
C PRO A 125 14.23 -20.02 -6.14
N HIS A 126 13.87 -21.01 -6.96
CA HIS A 126 14.29 -21.08 -8.37
C HIS A 126 13.39 -20.28 -9.33
N GLU A 127 12.17 -19.93 -8.92
CA GLU A 127 11.19 -19.20 -9.73
C GLU A 127 11.38 -17.69 -9.62
N VAL A 128 11.70 -17.21 -8.41
CA VAL A 128 12.14 -15.82 -8.18
C VAL A 128 13.62 -15.87 -7.87
N LYS A 129 14.43 -15.89 -8.93
CA LYS A 129 15.87 -15.94 -8.79
C LYS A 129 16.37 -14.62 -8.20
N LYS A 130 17.00 -14.74 -7.03
CA LYS A 130 18.00 -13.80 -6.48
C LYS A 130 17.43 -12.42 -6.09
N MET A 131 16.68 -12.38 -4.98
CA MET A 131 16.34 -11.12 -4.32
C MET A 131 17.60 -10.48 -3.74
N MET A 132 17.78 -9.17 -3.97
CA MET A 132 18.83 -8.38 -3.34
C MET A 132 18.17 -7.35 -2.43
N MET A 133 18.42 -7.46 -1.13
CA MET A 133 17.89 -6.56 -0.12
C MET A 133 18.98 -5.60 0.34
N ILE A 134 18.66 -4.31 0.38
CA ILE A 134 19.55 -3.26 0.86
C ILE A 134 18.86 -2.56 2.03
N ASP A 135 19.46 -2.62 3.21
CA ASP A 135 18.96 -1.96 4.42
C ASP A 135 20.11 -1.20 5.11
N PRO A 136 20.36 0.05 4.71
CA PRO A 136 21.46 0.84 5.27
C PRO A 136 21.21 1.25 6.72
N LYS A 137 19.97 1.14 7.21
CA LYS A 137 19.60 1.48 8.58
C LYS A 137 19.61 0.27 9.51
N MET A 138 19.66 -0.95 8.98
CA MET A 138 19.66 -2.22 9.74
C MET A 138 18.42 -2.43 10.63
N VAL A 139 17.29 -1.82 10.28
CA VAL A 139 16.09 -1.84 11.14
C VAL A 139 15.04 -2.83 10.64
N GLU A 140 14.91 -3.03 9.33
CA GLU A 140 13.68 -3.59 8.76
C GLU A 140 13.90 -4.93 8.06
N LEU A 141 15.00 -5.08 7.31
CA LEU A 141 15.17 -6.24 6.42
C LEU A 141 16.10 -7.32 6.96
N ASN A 142 16.80 -7.06 8.06
CA ASN A 142 17.73 -8.02 8.68
C ASN A 142 17.06 -9.36 9.04
N VAL A 143 15.75 -9.37 9.30
CA VAL A 143 14.98 -10.59 9.59
C VAL A 143 14.96 -11.59 8.43
N TYR A 144 15.15 -11.13 7.19
CA TYR A 144 15.13 -11.98 6.01
C TYR A 144 16.49 -12.62 5.71
N ASN A 145 17.52 -12.34 6.50
CA ASN A 145 18.85 -12.87 6.24
C ASN A 145 18.86 -14.40 6.36
N GLY A 146 19.39 -15.09 5.34
CA GLY A 146 19.47 -16.56 5.31
C GLY A 146 18.32 -17.27 4.57
N ILE A 147 17.32 -16.56 4.05
CA ILE A 147 16.30 -17.19 3.19
C ILE A 147 16.91 -17.66 1.86
N PRO A 148 16.46 -18.80 1.29
CA PRO A 148 17.01 -19.35 0.05
C PRO A 148 16.75 -18.47 -1.20
N HIS A 149 15.86 -17.49 -1.09
CA HIS A 149 15.54 -16.54 -2.17
C HIS A 149 16.55 -15.40 -2.29
N LEU A 150 17.40 -15.17 -1.28
CA LEU A 150 18.40 -14.10 -1.30
C LEU A 150 19.60 -14.43 -2.18
N LEU A 151 20.05 -13.45 -2.96
CA LEU A 151 21.29 -13.53 -3.74
C LEU A 151 22.53 -13.45 -2.85
N ALA A 152 22.45 -12.57 -1.85
CA ALA A 152 23.52 -12.26 -0.93
C ALA A 152 22.87 -11.86 0.40
N PRO A 153 23.62 -11.90 1.51
CA PRO A 153 23.17 -11.32 2.76
C PRO A 153 22.71 -9.87 2.59
N VAL A 154 21.78 -9.44 3.45
CA VAL A 154 21.23 -8.08 3.41
C VAL A 154 22.37 -7.06 3.41
N VAL A 155 22.40 -6.19 2.39
CA VAL A 155 23.47 -5.21 2.21
C VAL A 155 23.20 -4.00 3.08
N THR A 156 24.10 -3.74 4.01
CA THR A 156 23.97 -2.65 4.98
C THR A 156 24.92 -1.49 4.67
N ASP A 157 26.03 -1.76 4.00
CA ASP A 157 26.98 -0.73 3.56
C ASP A 157 26.50 -0.06 2.25
N PRO A 158 26.25 1.27 2.24
CA PRO A 158 25.85 2.01 1.04
C PRO A 158 26.85 1.90 -0.12
N LYS A 159 28.15 1.78 0.17
CA LYS A 159 29.18 1.61 -0.88
C LYS A 159 29.05 0.24 -1.54
N LYS A 160 28.82 -0.81 -0.75
CA LYS A 160 28.54 -2.16 -1.27
C LYS A 160 27.23 -2.20 -2.05
N ALA A 161 26.20 -1.46 -1.60
CA ALA A 161 24.94 -1.35 -2.31
C ALA A 161 25.13 -0.74 -3.72
N SER A 162 25.91 0.34 -3.83
CA SER A 162 26.24 0.93 -5.13
C SER A 162 26.98 -0.05 -6.05
N GLN A 163 27.96 -0.79 -5.52
CA GLN A 163 28.69 -1.81 -6.30
C GLN A 163 27.77 -2.94 -6.76
N ALA A 164 26.87 -3.40 -5.90
CA ALA A 164 25.95 -4.48 -6.21
C ALA A 164 24.90 -4.06 -7.26
N LEU A 165 24.51 -2.79 -7.30
CA LEU A 165 23.65 -2.23 -8.36
C LEU A 165 24.41 -1.99 -9.69
N LYS A 166 25.72 -1.69 -9.62
CA LYS A 166 26.57 -1.46 -10.82
C LYS A 166 26.95 -2.74 -11.56
N LYS A 167 26.92 -3.91 -10.90
CA LYS A 167 27.06 -5.21 -11.56
C LYS A 167 25.76 -5.55 -12.31
N LYS A 168 25.55 -4.87 -13.44
CA LYS A 168 24.66 -5.31 -14.51
C LYS A 168 25.49 -5.57 -15.74
#